data_AF-A0A2V3VV43-F1
#
_entry.id   AF-A0A2V3VV43-F1
#
_cell.length_a   1.000
_cell.length_b   1.000
_cell.length_c   1.000
_cell.angle_alpha   90.00
_cell.angle_beta   90.00
_cell.angle_gamma   90.00
#
_symmetry.space_group_name_H-M   'P 1'
#
loop_
_entity.id
_entity.type
_entity.pdbx_description
1 polymer ?
#
loop_
_entity_poly.entity_id
_entity_poly.type
_entity_poly.pdbx_seq_one_letter_code
_entity_poly.pdbx_strand_id
1 'polypeptide(L)' 'MEWVFNPVEIRTGISNQGWVEISLLKPLPENSKVALDNAYYLIAEMKKGETSDVTSWR' A
#
# COMPACT_ATOMS: atom_id res chain seq x y z
N MET A 1 -4.90 -19.18 1.59
CA MET A 1 -5.51 -17.89 1.97
C MET A 1 -4.66 -16.83 1.31
N GLU A 2 -5.24 -16.06 0.40
CA GLU A 2 -4.51 -15.05 -0.39
C GLU A 2 -4.63 -13.71 0.32
N TRP A 3 -3.51 -13.03 0.51
CA TRP A 3 -3.48 -11.70 1.12
C TRP A 3 -3.69 -10.66 0.03
N VAL A 4 -4.76 -9.86 0.17
CA VAL A 4 -5.04 -8.75 -0.75
C VAL A 4 -4.64 -7.45 -0.06
N PHE A 5 -3.72 -6.72 -0.69
CA PHE A 5 -3.27 -5.41 -0.24
C PHE A 5 -3.93 -4.33 -1.09
N ASN A 6 -4.47 -3.31 -0.44
CA ASN A 6 -5.07 -2.16 -1.11
C ASN A 6 -4.26 -0.91 -0.75
N PRO A 7 -3.69 -0.20 -1.73
CA PRO A 7 -2.98 1.03 -1.45
C PRO A 7 -3.97 2.11 -1.01
N VAL A 8 -3.61 2.86 0.04
CA VAL A 8 -4.42 3.96 0.55
C VAL A 8 -3.61 5.25 0.45
N GLU A 9 -4.19 6.25 -0.21
CA GLU A 9 -3.57 7.56 -0.32
C GLU A 9 -3.66 8.33 1.00
N ILE A 10 -2.55 8.99 1.37
CA ILE A 10 -2.38 9.72 2.63
C ILE A 10 -1.72 11.07 2.37
N ARG A 11 -1.81 11.98 3.34
CA ARG A 11 -0.98 13.20 3.37
C ARG A 11 0.13 13.02 4.39
N THR A 12 1.34 13.37 4.00
CA THR A 12 2.48 13.42 4.93
C THR A 12 2.59 14.80 5.57
N GLY A 13 2.97 14.81 6.84
CA GLY A 13 3.22 16.02 7.62
C GLY A 13 4.72 16.15 7.95
N ILE A 14 4.99 16.53 9.20
CA ILE A 14 6.36 16.75 9.66
C ILE A 14 7.15 15.44 9.66
N SER A 15 8.41 15.50 9.23
CA SER A 15 9.38 14.42 9.40
C SER A 15 10.41 14.80 10.46
N ASN A 16 10.61 13.93 11.45
CA ASN A 16 11.56 14.15 12.54
C ASN A 16 12.10 12.83 13.09
N GLN A 17 13.42 12.74 13.31
CA GLN A 17 14.09 11.58 13.91
C GLN A 17 13.72 10.22 13.28
N GLY A 18 13.59 10.18 11.95
CA GLY A 18 13.24 8.97 11.21
C GLY A 18 11.74 8.63 11.20
N TRP A 19 10.90 9.45 11.81
CA TRP A 19 9.45 9.35 11.77
C TRP A 19 8.85 10.37 10.83
N VAL A 20 7.75 10.01 10.17
CA VAL A 20 6.94 10.93 9.38
C VAL A 20 5.50 10.90 9.89
N GLU A 21 4.93 12.07 10.10
CA GLU A 21 3.52 12.22 10.41
C GLU A 21 2.66 11.82 9.20
N ILE A 22 1.59 11.07 9.46
CA ILE A 22 0.63 10.63 8.45
C ILE A 22 -0.76 11.11 8.84
N SER A 23 -1.40 11.81 7.90
CA SER A 23 -2.80 12.22 7.98
C SER A 23 -3.62 11.46 6.93
N LEU A 24 -4.68 10.80 7.38
CA LEU A 24 -5.59 10.08 6.50
C LEU A 24 -6.49 11.07 5.74
N LEU A 25 -6.64 10.86 4.42
CA LEU A 25 -7.60 11.62 3.60
C LEU A 25 -9.05 11.24 3.92
N LYS A 26 -9.25 9.97 4.28
CA LYS A 26 -10.53 9.37 4.70
C LYS A 26 -10.24 8.40 5.85
N PRO A 27 -11.13 8.27 6.84
CA PRO A 27 -10.94 7.31 7.91
C PRO A 27 -10.80 5.89 7.35
N LEU A 28 -9.93 5.09 7.96
CA LEU A 28 -9.85 3.67 7.67
C LEU A 28 -11.08 2.95 8.25
N PRO A 29 -11.57 1.88 7.61
CA PRO A 29 -12.57 1.01 8.20
C PRO A 29 -12.15 0.49 9.58
N GLU A 30 -13.11 0.22 10.45
CA GLU A 30 -12.83 -0.37 11.75
C GLU A 30 -12.07 -1.71 11.59
N ASN A 31 -11.11 -1.96 12.49
CA ASN A 31 -10.27 -3.15 12.50
C ASN A 31 -9.35 -3.33 11.28
N SER A 32 -9.10 -2.26 10.51
CA SER A 32 -8.11 -2.27 9.43
C SER A 32 -6.72 -2.66 9.94
N LYS A 33 -6.03 -3.53 9.20
CA LYS A 33 -4.63 -3.88 9.45
C LYS A 33 -3.73 -3.16 8.47
N VAL A 34 -2.64 -2.59 8.97
CA VAL A 34 -1.63 -1.90 8.16
C VAL A 34 -0.32 -2.68 8.16
N ALA A 35 0.34 -2.73 7.01
CA ALA A 35 1.69 -3.28 6.91
C ALA A 35 2.71 -2.21 7.31
N LEU A 36 3.49 -2.47 8.36
CA LEU A 36 4.51 -1.54 8.87
C LEU A 36 5.91 -1.83 8.34
N ASP A 37 6.22 -3.11 8.11
CA ASP A 37 7.55 -3.55 7.67
C ASP A 37 7.52 -4.09 6.24
N ASN A 38 8.66 -3.97 5.53
CA ASN A 38 8.87 -4.52 4.19
C ASN A 38 7.85 -4.06 3.12
N ALA A 39 7.20 -2.90 3.31
CA ALA A 39 6.21 -2.34 2.38
C ALA A 39 6.75 -2.17 0.95
N TYR A 40 8.06 -1.91 0.80
CA TYR A 40 8.72 -1.85 -0.50
C TYR A 40 8.58 -3.16 -1.30
N TYR A 41 8.76 -4.32 -0.64
CA TYR A 41 8.60 -5.63 -1.28
C TYR A 41 7.14 -5.95 -1.57
N LEU A 42 6.22 -5.53 -0.70
CA LEU A 42 4.77 -5.68 -0.92
C LEU A 42 4.33 -4.94 -2.20
N ILE A 43 4.76 -3.70 -2.38
CA ILE A 43 4.43 -2.92 -3.59
C ILE A 43 5.02 -3.58 -4.85
N ALA A 44 6.23 -4.14 -4.77
CA ALA A 44 6.85 -4.83 -5.90
C ALA A 44 6.08 -6.10 -6.31
N GLU A 45 5.61 -6.89 -5.33
CA GLU A 45 4.79 -8.08 -5.59
C GLU A 45 3.41 -7.71 -6.14
N MET A 46 2.77 -6.67 -5.62
CA MET A 46 1.48 -6.17 -6.15
C MET A 46 1.59 -5.78 -7.64
N LYS A 47 2.66 -5.08 -8.02
CA LYS A 47 2.90 -4.66 -9.41
C LYS A 47 3.15 -5.83 -10.38
N LYS A 48 3.70 -6.96 -9.90
CA LYS A 48 3.86 -8.16 -10.73
C LYS A 48 2.50 -8.77 -11.09
N GLY A 49 1.55 -8.79 -10.14
CA GLY A 49 0.18 -9.23 -10.38
C GLY A 49 -0.53 -8.38 -11.44
N GLU A 50 -0.39 -7.05 -11.37
CA GLU A 50 -1.00 -6.10 -12.32
C GLU A 50 -0.50 -6.23 -13.77
N THR A 51 0.69 -6.80 -13.98
CA THR A 51 1.28 -7.00 -15.33
C THR A 51 0.78 -8.29 -16.01
N SER A 52 -0.02 -9.11 -15.33
CA SER A 52 -0.47 -10.40 -15.87
C SER A 52 -1.62 -10.28 -16.88
N ASP A 53 -2.20 -9.10 -17.06
CA ASP A 53 -3.34 -8.85 -17.98
C ASP A 53 -2.97 -8.20 -19.33
N VAL A 54 -1.69 -7.94 -19.61
CA VAL A 54 -1.27 -7.28 -20.89
C VAL A 54 -0.74 -8.23 -21.97
N THR A 55 -1.04 -9.53 -21.88
CA THR A 55 -0.86 -10.47 -22.99
C THR A 55 -2.16 -11.19 -23.35
N SER A 56 -3.23 -10.41 -23.53
CA SER A 56 -4.28 -10.78 -24.49
C SER A 56 -3.81 -10.35 -25.88
N TRP A 57 -2.86 -11.09 -26.45
CA TRP A 57 -2.61 -11.02 -27.89
C TRP A 57 -3.49 -12.08 -28.56
N ARG A 58 -4.49 -11.58 -29.26
CA ARG A 58 -5.16 -12.28 -30.35
C ARG A 58 -4.24 -12.34 -31.56
#